data_AF-A0A3B6LT63-F1
#
_entry.id   AF-A0A3B6LT63-F1
#
_cell.length_a   1.000
_cell.length_b   1.000
_cell.length_c   1.000
_cell.angle_alpha   90.00
_cell.angle_beta   90.00
_cell.angle_gamma   90.00
#
_symmetry.space_group_name_H-M   'P 1'
#
loop_
_entity.id
_entity.type
_entity.pdbx_description
1 polymer ?
#
loop_
_entity_poly.entity_id
_entity_poly.type
_entity_poly.pdbx_seq_one_letter_code
_entity_poly.pdbx_strand_id
1 'polypeptide(L)'
;MAPNHRPRDLLLLAAALLLSASCAAAADFEYCKKGRHYPVKVRGVEIVPDPVVRGEPATFKISASTDKTITKGKLVVDVWYFFFHVDSETHDLCAGTPCPATGEFELTSEQTLPSYTPPGSYSLQMKLMGDKNEELTCISFGFSIGFVTPVAVM
;
A
#
# COMPACT_ATOMS: atom_id res chain seq x y z
N MET A 1 -15.24 -38.62 -29.88
CA MET A 1 -14.00 -37.89 -30.22
C MET A 1 -13.37 -37.40 -28.92
N ALA A 2 -12.25 -37.97 -28.50
CA ALA A 2 -11.50 -37.47 -27.33
C ALA A 2 -10.68 -36.24 -27.74
N PRO A 3 -10.64 -35.16 -26.95
CA PRO A 3 -9.80 -34.02 -27.24
C PRO A 3 -8.34 -34.41 -27.01
N ASN A 4 -7.56 -34.48 -28.08
CA ASN A 4 -6.15 -34.80 -28.06
C ASN A 4 -5.36 -33.55 -27.63
N HIS A 5 -5.34 -33.24 -26.34
CA HIS A 5 -4.56 -32.12 -25.81
C HIS A 5 -3.07 -32.49 -25.82
N ARG A 6 -2.30 -31.82 -26.68
CA ARG A 6 -0.85 -32.01 -26.79
C ARG A 6 -0.19 -31.59 -25.47
N PRO A 7 0.82 -32.34 -24.98
CA PRO A 7 1.55 -32.00 -23.74
C PRO A 7 2.20 -30.60 -23.79
N ARG A 8 2.45 -30.07 -25.00
CA ARG A 8 2.95 -28.72 -25.24
C ARG A 8 1.95 -27.64 -24.85
N ASP A 9 0.65 -27.87 -25.03
CA ASP A 9 -0.40 -26.92 -24.63
C ASP A 9 -0.60 -26.93 -23.11
N LEU A 10 -0.45 -28.10 -22.47
CA LEU A 10 -0.42 -28.21 -21.01
C LEU A 10 0.78 -27.48 -20.38
N LEU A 11 1.96 -27.58 -21.00
CA LEU A 11 3.16 -26.84 -20.54
C LEU A 11 3.02 -25.33 -20.69
N LEU A 12 2.40 -24.85 -21.78
CA LEU A 12 2.17 -23.43 -22.01
C LEU A 12 1.14 -22.84 -21.03
N LEU A 13 0.08 -23.60 -20.71
CA LEU A 13 -0.89 -23.25 -19.67
C LEU A 13 -0.25 -23.22 -18.27
N ALA A 14 0.64 -24.16 -17.95
CA ALA A 14 1.35 -24.19 -16.67
C ALA A 14 2.37 -23.04 -16.54
N ALA A 15 3.05 -22.66 -17.62
CA ALA A 15 3.96 -21.51 -17.62
C ALA A 15 3.24 -20.16 -17.50
N ALA A 16 2.04 -20.04 -18.07
CA ALA A 16 1.20 -18.84 -17.93
C ALA A 16 0.67 -18.64 -16.50
N LEU A 17 0.40 -19.72 -15.76
CA LEU A 17 -0.05 -19.62 -14.36
C LEU A 17 1.06 -19.21 -13.37
N LEU A 18 2.33 -19.34 -13.74
CA LEU A 18 3.48 -19.00 -12.87
C LEU A 18 3.91 -17.54 -12.96
N LEU A 19 3.40 -16.78 -13.94
CA LEU A 19 3.84 -15.40 -14.24
C LEU A 19 3.04 -14.30 -13.51
N SER A 20 2.03 -14.64 -12.71
CA SER A 20 1.17 -13.66 -12.06
C SER A 20 1.00 -13.87 -10.55
N ALA A 21 1.97 -14.52 -9.89
CA ALA A 21 2.03 -14.54 -8.43
C ALA A 21 2.65 -13.24 -7.92
N SER A 22 1.96 -12.11 -8.13
CA SER A 22 2.23 -10.88 -7.38
C SER A 22 1.96 -11.22 -5.92
N CYS A 23 3.01 -11.40 -5.12
CA CYS A 23 2.88 -11.75 -3.72
C CYS A 23 2.32 -10.53 -2.99
N ALA A 24 1.03 -10.55 -2.67
CA ALA A 24 0.45 -9.60 -1.75
C ALA A 24 0.89 -9.96 -0.34
N ALA A 25 1.62 -9.05 0.31
CA ALA A 25 2.06 -9.22 1.69
C ALA A 25 1.27 -8.29 2.61
N ALA A 26 0.76 -8.86 3.69
CA ALA A 26 0.29 -8.07 4.82
C ALA A 26 1.49 -7.50 5.56
N ALA A 27 1.55 -6.17 5.70
CA ALA A 27 2.59 -5.49 6.45
C ALA A 27 2.14 -5.28 7.91
N ASP A 28 3.07 -5.51 8.83
CA ASP A 28 2.87 -5.15 10.24
C ASP A 28 2.85 -3.63 10.40
N PHE A 29 2.00 -3.14 11.31
CA PHE A 29 1.90 -1.71 11.62
C PHE A 29 1.80 -1.46 13.13
N GLU A 30 2.24 -0.29 13.55
CA GLU A 30 2.11 0.20 14.92
C GLU A 30 1.37 1.54 14.96
N TYR A 31 0.58 1.79 16.00
CA TYR A 31 0.05 3.14 16.23
C TYR A 31 1.14 4.08 16.74
N CYS A 32 1.18 5.31 16.21
CA CYS A 32 2.20 6.31 16.55
C CYS A 32 2.25 6.64 18.05
N LYS A 33 1.08 6.60 18.72
CA LYS A 33 0.96 6.79 20.17
C LYS A 33 0.21 5.62 20.78
N LYS A 34 0.94 4.74 21.46
CA LYS A 34 0.38 3.58 22.18
C LYS A 34 -0.60 4.09 23.26
N GLY A 35 -1.77 3.44 23.37
CA GLY A 35 -2.82 3.79 24.34
C GLY A 35 -3.69 5.00 23.99
N ARG A 36 -3.42 5.73 22.90
CA ARG A 36 -4.31 6.81 22.44
C ARG A 36 -5.58 6.23 21.82
N HIS A 37 -6.72 6.81 22.16
CA HIS A 37 -7.98 6.48 21.50
C HIS A 37 -8.09 7.17 20.14
N TYR A 38 -7.86 6.41 19.07
CA TYR A 38 -8.06 6.84 17.69
C TYR A 38 -9.49 6.57 17.21
N PRO A 39 -10.24 7.57 16.70
CA PRO A 39 -11.58 7.38 16.12
C PRO A 39 -11.64 6.46 14.90
N VAL A 40 -10.54 6.36 14.16
CA VAL A 40 -10.38 5.46 13.02
C VAL A 40 -9.41 4.34 13.42
N LYS A 41 -9.86 3.09 13.32
CA LYS A 41 -9.08 1.89 13.63
C LYS A 41 -8.55 1.27 12.35
N VAL A 42 -7.23 1.10 12.26
CA VAL A 42 -6.63 0.32 11.17
C VAL A 42 -6.74 -1.16 11.49
N ARG A 43 -7.15 -1.95 10.50
CA ARG A 43 -7.27 -3.41 10.56
C ARG A 43 -6.13 -4.13 9.86
N GLY A 44 -5.58 -3.54 8.81
CA GLY A 44 -4.49 -4.15 8.05
C GLY A 44 -3.86 -3.19 7.06
N VAL A 45 -2.61 -3.49 6.73
CA VAL A 45 -1.84 -2.83 5.67
C VAL A 45 -1.41 -3.92 4.71
N GLU A 46 -1.57 -3.69 3.42
CA GLU A 46 -1.18 -4.59 2.34
C GLU A 46 -0.38 -3.81 1.31
N ILE A 47 0.72 -4.39 0.84
CA ILE A 47 1.62 -3.76 -0.12
C ILE A 47 1.86 -4.76 -1.25
N VAL A 48 1.66 -4.29 -2.49
CA VAL A 48 1.78 -5.14 -3.69
C VAL A 48 2.54 -4.40 -4.78
N PRO A 49 3.65 -4.95 -5.31
CA PRO A 49 4.37 -6.11 -4.80
C PRO A 49 5.13 -5.78 -3.50
N ASP A 50 5.41 -6.80 -2.69
CA ASP A 50 6.37 -6.73 -1.58
C ASP A 50 7.49 -7.76 -1.79
N PRO A 51 8.78 -7.35 -1.90
CA PRO A 51 9.26 -5.97 -1.87
C PRO A 51 8.84 -5.16 -3.10
N VAL A 52 8.66 -3.86 -2.91
CA VAL A 52 8.28 -2.92 -3.98
C VAL A 52 9.33 -2.90 -5.08
N VAL A 53 8.88 -3.01 -6.33
CA VAL A 53 9.73 -2.98 -7.51
C VAL A 53 9.86 -1.55 -8.01
N ARG A 54 11.10 -1.08 -8.18
CA ARG A 54 11.38 0.29 -8.66
C ARG A 54 10.92 0.42 -10.10
N GLY A 55 10.40 1.58 -10.51
CA GLY A 55 9.97 1.85 -11.88
C GLY A 55 8.65 1.17 -12.28
N GLU A 56 8.08 0.31 -11.44
CA GLU A 56 6.79 -0.33 -11.64
C GLU A 56 5.75 0.23 -10.66
N PRO A 57 4.45 0.15 -10.98
CA PRO A 57 3.39 0.51 -10.05
C PRO A 57 3.42 -0.37 -8.80
N ALA A 58 3.32 0.27 -7.63
CA ALA A 58 3.12 -0.38 -6.35
C ALA A 58 1.83 0.11 -5.69
N THR A 59 1.00 -0.83 -5.27
CA THR A 59 -0.25 -0.57 -4.58
C THR A 59 -0.04 -0.66 -3.07
N PHE A 60 -0.41 0.41 -2.36
CA PHE A 60 -0.49 0.47 -0.91
C PHE A 60 -1.96 0.49 -0.53
N LYS A 61 -2.40 -0.51 0.23
CA LYS A 61 -3.78 -0.68 0.64
C LYS A 61 -3.88 -0.73 2.16
N ILE A 62 -4.74 0.11 2.72
CA ILE A 62 -4.94 0.20 4.17
C ILE A 62 -6.42 0.03 4.46
N SER A 63 -6.74 -1.02 5.19
CA SER A 63 -8.12 -1.32 5.61
C SER A 63 -8.37 -0.70 6.98
N ALA A 64 -9.43 0.09 7.11
CA ALA A 64 -9.74 0.81 8.33
C ALA A 64 -11.24 0.85 8.61
N SER A 65 -11.58 1.15 9.86
CA SER A 65 -12.96 1.28 10.31
C SER A 65 -13.19 2.49 11.20
N THR A 66 -14.41 3.04 11.16
CA THR A 66 -14.80 4.13 12.05
C THR A 66 -16.31 4.22 12.27
N ASP A 67 -16.70 4.61 13.48
CA ASP A 67 -18.08 4.93 13.84
C ASP A 67 -18.44 6.39 13.54
N LYS A 68 -17.46 7.21 13.11
CA LYS A 68 -17.69 8.61 12.70
C LYS A 68 -17.98 8.67 11.20
N THR A 69 -18.87 9.57 10.80
CA THR A 69 -19.02 9.93 9.38
C THR A 69 -17.93 10.93 9.01
N ILE A 70 -16.98 10.53 8.15
CA ILE A 70 -15.91 11.39 7.66
C ILE A 70 -16.30 11.91 6.28
N THR A 71 -16.68 13.18 6.21
CA THR A 71 -17.11 13.84 4.96
C THR A 71 -15.95 14.53 4.23
N LYS A 72 -14.94 14.98 4.97
CA LYS A 72 -13.67 15.51 4.46
C LYS A 72 -12.53 15.05 5.38
N GLY A 73 -11.33 15.07 4.83
CA GLY A 73 -10.11 14.76 5.56
C GLY A 73 -8.88 14.79 4.67
N LYS A 74 -7.72 14.80 5.29
CA LYS A 74 -6.42 14.77 4.63
C LYS A 74 -5.62 13.56 5.11
N LEU A 75 -5.08 12.82 4.16
CA LEU A 75 -4.12 11.77 4.38
C LEU A 75 -2.71 12.37 4.28
N VAL A 76 -2.00 12.44 5.40
CA VAL A 76 -0.61 12.90 5.45
C VAL A 76 0.29 11.68 5.55
N VAL A 77 1.24 11.56 4.64
CA VAL A 77 2.14 10.43 4.51
C VAL A 77 3.57 10.93 4.65
N ASP A 78 4.21 10.59 5.76
CA ASP A 78 5.60 10.91 6.04
C ASP A 78 6.47 9.68 5.72
N VAL A 79 7.47 9.86 4.85
CA VAL A 79 8.38 8.79 4.43
C VAL A 79 9.72 8.96 5.12
N TRP A 80 10.20 7.87 5.71
CA TRP A 80 11.49 7.80 6.40
C TRP A 80 12.36 6.74 5.76
N TYR A 81 13.61 7.10 5.51
CA TYR A 81 14.66 6.17 5.08
C TYR A 81 15.81 6.24 6.09
N PHE A 82 16.05 5.12 6.77
CA PHE A 82 16.89 5.08 7.98
C PHE A 82 16.44 6.09 9.04
N PHE A 83 17.17 7.19 9.23
CA PHE A 83 16.91 8.24 10.21
C PHE A 83 16.50 9.57 9.57
N PHE A 84 16.45 9.63 8.24
CA PHE A 84 16.13 10.86 7.50
C PHE A 84 14.66 10.86 7.12
N HIS A 85 13.98 11.96 7.40
CA HIS A 85 12.67 12.27 6.82
C HIS A 85 12.92 12.71 5.38
N VAL A 86 12.52 11.89 4.42
CA VAL A 86 12.88 12.10 3.01
C VAL A 86 11.77 12.79 2.24
N ASP A 87 10.52 12.61 2.64
CA ASP A 87 9.39 13.24 1.98
C ASP A 87 8.14 13.31 2.89
N SER A 88 7.24 14.23 2.55
CA SER A 88 5.93 14.36 3.19
C SER A 88 4.90 14.74 2.14
N GLU A 89 3.98 13.81 1.88
CA GLU A 89 2.89 14.01 0.94
C GLU A 89 1.58 14.23 1.68
N THR A 90 0.73 15.11 1.16
CA THR A 90 -0.62 15.31 1.68
C THR A 90 -1.63 15.17 0.56
N HIS A 91 -2.53 14.20 0.72
CA HIS A 91 -3.59 13.89 -0.22
C HIS A 91 -4.95 14.10 0.42
N ASP A 92 -5.96 14.46 -0.36
CA ASP A 92 -7.33 14.51 0.15
C ASP A 92 -7.88 13.08 0.27
N LEU A 93 -8.45 12.75 1.44
CA LEU A 93 -9.02 11.43 1.71
C LEU A 93 -10.06 11.05 0.64
N CYS A 94 -10.93 12.00 0.31
CA CYS A 94 -12.05 11.77 -0.61
C CYS A 94 -11.67 11.74 -2.09
N ALA A 95 -10.39 11.98 -2.43
CA ALA A 95 -9.92 11.85 -3.80
C ALA A 95 -9.65 10.38 -4.17
N GLY A 96 -9.20 9.57 -3.20
CA GLY A 96 -8.90 8.15 -3.38
C GLY A 96 -9.90 7.19 -2.71
N THR A 97 -10.79 7.69 -1.85
CA THR A 97 -11.75 6.87 -1.10
C THR A 97 -13.17 7.44 -1.24
N PRO A 98 -14.21 6.60 -1.39
CA PRO A 98 -15.59 7.07 -1.40
C PRO A 98 -15.95 7.83 -0.12
N CYS A 99 -16.51 9.03 -0.28
CA CYS A 99 -16.99 9.84 0.83
C CYS A 99 -18.52 9.98 0.81
N PRO A 100 -19.18 9.99 1.99
CA PRO A 100 -18.57 9.94 3.32
C PRO A 100 -18.04 8.55 3.71
N ALA A 101 -16.83 8.50 4.26
CA ALA A 101 -16.27 7.26 4.80
C ALA A 101 -16.90 6.98 6.18
N THR A 102 -17.53 5.82 6.33
CA THR A 102 -18.19 5.37 7.55
C THR A 102 -18.21 3.84 7.59
N GLY A 103 -18.16 3.25 8.78
CA GLY A 103 -18.00 1.80 8.91
C GLY A 103 -16.63 1.36 8.41
N GLU A 104 -16.58 0.29 7.63
CA GLU A 104 -15.37 -0.22 7.00
C GLU A 104 -15.06 0.51 5.69
N PHE A 105 -13.82 0.90 5.49
CA PHE A 105 -13.35 1.54 4.27
C PHE A 105 -11.89 1.20 3.98
N GLU A 106 -11.49 1.41 2.74
CA GLU A 106 -10.14 1.14 2.28
C GLU A 106 -9.50 2.41 1.69
N LEU A 107 -8.25 2.66 2.07
CA LEU A 107 -7.39 3.64 1.45
C LEU A 107 -6.47 2.88 0.49
N THR A 108 -6.68 3.04 -0.80
CA THR A 108 -5.85 2.41 -1.83
C THR A 108 -5.14 3.50 -2.62
N SER A 109 -3.81 3.42 -2.69
CA SER A 109 -2.99 4.32 -3.48
C SER A 109 -2.04 3.50 -4.34
N GLU A 110 -1.99 3.81 -5.64
CA GLU A 110 -1.04 3.23 -6.58
C GLU A 110 0.04 4.28 -6.89
N GLN A 111 1.29 3.93 -6.62
CA GLN A 111 2.43 4.83 -6.79
C GLN A 111 3.53 4.13 -7.57
N THR A 112 4.05 4.79 -8.61
CA THR A 112 5.23 4.30 -9.33
C THR A 112 6.47 4.98 -8.77
N LEU A 113 7.24 4.26 -7.95
CA LEU A 113 8.48 4.79 -7.39
C LEU A 113 9.55 4.87 -8.49
N PRO A 114 10.30 5.97 -8.64
CA PRO A 114 11.30 6.08 -9.70
C PRO A 114 12.35 4.96 -9.66
N SER A 115 12.90 4.60 -10.82
CA SER A 115 13.92 3.53 -10.95
C SER A 115 15.21 3.80 -10.17
N TYR A 116 15.53 5.07 -9.93
CA TYR A 116 16.69 5.52 -9.15
C TYR A 116 16.45 5.58 -7.64
N THR A 117 15.25 5.18 -7.16
CA THR A 117 14.98 5.09 -5.73
C THR A 117 15.95 4.10 -5.08
N PRO A 118 16.61 4.43 -3.96
CA PRO A 118 17.51 3.51 -3.28
C PRO A 118 16.79 2.22 -2.84
N PRO A 119 17.40 1.04 -2.97
CA PRO A 119 16.86 -0.18 -2.39
C PRO A 119 17.08 -0.18 -0.88
N GLY A 120 16.22 -0.89 -0.14
CA GLY A 120 16.35 -1.02 1.32
C GLY A 120 15.01 -0.92 2.04
N SER A 121 15.06 -0.81 3.35
CA SER A 121 13.90 -0.70 4.22
C SER A 121 13.51 0.76 4.43
N TYR A 122 12.22 1.02 4.29
CA TYR A 122 11.60 2.32 4.45
C TYR A 122 10.51 2.22 5.51
N SER A 123 10.26 3.32 6.21
CA SER A 123 9.18 3.43 7.18
C SER A 123 8.22 4.53 6.72
N LEU A 124 6.95 4.16 6.57
CA LEU A 124 5.86 5.09 6.29
C LEU A 124 5.15 5.40 7.60
N GLN A 125 4.95 6.68 7.89
CA GLN A 125 4.04 7.14 8.92
C GLN A 125 2.84 7.81 8.25
N MET A 126 1.67 7.22 8.44
CA MET A 126 0.42 7.70 7.88
C MET A 126 -0.43 8.35 8.98
N LYS A 127 -0.93 9.56 8.73
CA LYS A 127 -1.89 10.27 9.57
C LYS A 127 -3.15 10.56 8.77
N LEU A 128 -4.31 10.26 9.35
CA LEU A 128 -5.59 10.73 8.81
C LEU A 128 -6.07 11.91 9.64
N MET A 129 -6.20 13.06 9.00
CA MET A 129 -6.63 14.32 9.61
C MET A 129 -8.06 14.62 9.19
N GLY A 130 -8.95 14.88 10.14
CA GLY A 130 -10.32 15.35 9.87
C GLY A 130 -10.40 16.88 9.67
N ASP A 131 -11.61 17.36 9.46
CA ASP A 131 -11.98 18.75 9.12
C ASP A 131 -11.44 19.86 10.02
N LYS A 132 -11.11 19.54 11.27
CA LYS A 132 -10.64 20.48 12.29
C LYS A 132 -9.19 20.22 12.70
N ASN A 133 -8.39 19.64 11.80
CA ASN A 133 -7.04 19.12 12.10
C ASN A 133 -7.06 18.13 13.28
N GLU A 134 -8.18 17.43 13.48
CA GLU A 134 -8.25 16.33 14.43
C GLU A 134 -7.56 15.11 13.83
N GLU A 135 -6.56 14.55 14.52
CA GLU A 135 -5.91 13.31 14.10
C GLU A 135 -6.86 12.13 14.42
N LEU A 136 -7.47 11.60 13.37
CA LEU A 136 -8.43 10.49 13.41
C LEU A 136 -7.73 9.13 13.54
N THR A 137 -6.57 8.99 12.90
CA THR A 137 -5.67 7.85 13.10
C THR A 137 -4.23 8.26 12.82
N CYS A 138 -3.28 7.53 13.42
CA CYS A 138 -1.87 7.62 13.07
C CYS A 138 -1.22 6.24 13.24
N ILE A 139 -0.67 5.70 12.16
CA ILE A 139 0.07 4.45 12.17
C ILE A 139 1.44 4.63 11.49
N SER A 140 2.36 3.74 11.83
CA SER A 140 3.63 3.58 11.17
C SER A 140 3.78 2.13 10.73
N PHE A 141 4.27 1.89 9.52
CA PHE A 141 4.55 0.56 9.01
C PHE A 141 5.81 0.57 8.15
N GLY A 142 6.49 -0.57 8.11
CA GLY A 142 7.70 -0.77 7.31
C GLY A 142 7.36 -1.39 5.95
N PHE A 143 8.16 -1.06 4.94
CA PHE A 143 8.15 -1.76 3.65
C PHE A 143 9.55 -1.80 3.07
N SER A 144 9.80 -2.72 2.13
CA SER A 144 11.10 -2.86 1.49
C SER A 144 11.02 -2.55 0.00
N ILE A 145 12.03 -1.86 -0.52
CA ILE A 145 12.22 -1.65 -1.95
C ILE A 145 13.29 -2.61 -2.45
N GLY A 146 12.93 -3.39 -3.47
CA GLY A 146 13.78 -4.43 -4.04
C GLY A 146 14.99 -3.87 -4.79
N PHE A 147 16.06 -4.67 -4.84
CA PHE A 147 17.27 -4.36 -5.61
C PHE A 147 17.08 -4.49 -7.12
N VAL A 148 16.02 -5.16 -7.57
CA VAL A 148 15.70 -5.34 -8.99
C VAL A 148 15.13 -4.04 -9.57
N THR A 149 15.75 -3.53 -10.63
CA THR A 149 15.18 -2.50 -11.51
C THR A 149 14.54 -3.16 -12.72
N PRO A 150 13.54 -2.55 -13.38
CA PRO A 150 12.99 -3.05 -14.62
C PRO A 150 13.94 -2.65 -15.74
N VAL A 151 15.05 -3.39 -15.86
CA VAL A 151 15.92 -3.35 -17.03
C VAL A 151 16.36 -4.78 -17.33
N ALA A 152 15.45 -5.55 -17.93
CA ALA A 152 15.75 -6.70 -18.79
C ALA A 152 14.47 -7.24 -19.49
N VAL A 153 13.66 -6.38 -20.12
CA VAL A 153 12.72 -6.82 -21.16
C VAL A 153 12.73 -5.79 -22.29
N MET A 154 13.87 -5.70 -22.98
CA MET A 154 13.97 -5.17 -24.34
C MET A 154 14.82 -6.15 -25.16
#